data_AF-A0A0H3LYQ1-F1
#
_entry.id   AF-A0A0H3LYQ1-F1
#
_cell.length_a   1.000
_cell.length_b   1.000
_cell.length_c   1.000
_cell.angle_alpha   90.00
_cell.angle_beta   90.00
_cell.angle_gamma   90.00
#
_symmetry.space_group_name_H-M   'P 1'
#
loop_
_entity.id
_entity.type
_entity.pdbx_description
1 polymer ?
#
loop_
_entity_poly.entity_id
_entity_poly.type
_entity_poly.pdbx_seq_one_letter_code
_entity_poly.pdbx_strand_id
1 'polypeptide(L)'
;MAVAMKGFHSLQPNVVKMNKPFISLCPEITRAHALTLMDWLEDEHVTRHLSDSRHVSRFIEQVIDRVQLPVLTHLFNQGGRFFMAYDRHDVPVGFVRLVKTGSDCEIVLVIGNRDNWGRKLGASAIREGMKLAFFEMRAARLIAKVHPDNERSLNAFLRCGFVLESETPTLKSFSMTVERYLRFLRESAAGEPSGIQITEIDQARLRSLLELEQGPALAELEHEVERAVVVDPRQVAGNVVTMNSRALLNVDDEQVEVALVYPDDADDSAGKLSVFSDFGTAILGYQEGDAVDWRISDRTRRIWIEKVLYQPEAAGDFHL
;
A
#
# COMPACT_ATOMS: atom_id res chain seq x y z
N MET A 1 -10.99 -42.39 -41.66
CA MET A 1 -10.64 -42.25 -40.23
C MET A 1 -9.41 -41.37 -40.08
N ALA A 2 -9.29 -40.71 -38.94
CA ALA A 2 -8.28 -39.72 -38.52
C ALA A 2 -8.61 -38.26 -38.89
N VAL A 3 -9.39 -37.66 -37.99
CA VAL A 3 -9.62 -36.21 -37.85
C VAL A 3 -8.40 -35.59 -37.16
N ALA A 4 -7.95 -34.45 -37.65
CA ALA A 4 -6.85 -33.67 -37.12
C ALA A 4 -7.23 -32.99 -35.79
N MET A 5 -6.45 -33.23 -34.73
CA MET A 5 -6.47 -32.41 -33.52
C MET A 5 -5.48 -31.26 -33.69
N LYS A 6 -6.01 -30.03 -33.74
CA LYS A 6 -5.24 -28.79 -33.62
C LYS A 6 -4.76 -28.65 -32.17
N GLY A 7 -3.48 -28.35 -32.00
CA GLY A 7 -2.85 -28.10 -30.72
C GLY A 7 -3.44 -26.88 -30.02
N PHE A 8 -3.69 -27.04 -28.71
CA PHE A 8 -3.91 -25.95 -27.78
C PHE A 8 -2.61 -25.14 -27.66
N HIS A 9 -2.60 -23.92 -28.20
CA HIS A 9 -1.61 -22.93 -27.81
C HIS A 9 -2.02 -22.35 -26.45
N SER A 10 -1.25 -22.67 -25.41
CA SER A 10 -1.28 -21.94 -24.15
C SER A 10 -0.88 -20.49 -24.43
N LEU A 11 -1.85 -19.58 -24.39
CA LEU A 11 -1.58 -18.15 -24.34
C LEU A 11 -0.84 -17.89 -23.02
N GLN A 12 0.47 -17.64 -23.11
CA GLN A 12 1.22 -17.10 -21.98
C GLN A 12 0.63 -15.73 -21.66
N PRO A 13 0.12 -15.48 -20.44
CA PRO A 13 -0.38 -14.17 -20.08
C PRO A 13 0.78 -13.18 -20.13
N ASN A 14 0.57 -12.05 -20.79
CA ASN A 14 1.45 -10.89 -20.71
C ASN A 14 1.56 -10.51 -19.23
N VAL A 15 2.64 -10.92 -18.58
CA VAL A 15 2.94 -10.54 -17.21
C VAL A 15 3.15 -9.03 -17.22
N VAL A 16 2.13 -8.29 -16.77
CA VAL A 16 2.23 -6.87 -16.47
C VAL A 16 3.44 -6.69 -15.56
N LYS A 17 4.45 -5.96 -16.04
CA LYS A 17 5.71 -5.72 -15.33
C LYS A 17 5.43 -4.90 -14.07
N MET A 18 5.21 -5.58 -12.95
CA MET A 18 5.25 -4.99 -11.61
C MET A 18 6.70 -4.56 -11.31
N ASN A 19 7.08 -3.37 -11.76
CA ASN A 19 8.46 -2.88 -11.70
C ASN A 19 8.86 -2.34 -10.31
N LYS A 20 7.91 -2.31 -9.36
CA LYS A 20 8.08 -1.84 -7.98
C LYS A 20 7.92 -3.02 -7.00
N PRO A 21 8.78 -3.15 -5.98
CA PRO A 21 8.61 -4.19 -4.97
C PRO A 21 7.40 -3.88 -4.09
N PHE A 22 6.58 -4.89 -3.82
CA PHE A 22 5.45 -4.80 -2.90
C PHE A 22 5.93 -4.74 -1.45
N ILE A 23 5.32 -3.85 -0.66
CA ILE A 23 5.44 -3.81 0.79
C ILE A 23 4.04 -3.58 1.34
N SER A 24 3.69 -4.26 2.42
CA SER A 24 2.55 -3.90 3.27
C SER A 24 3.00 -3.63 4.69
N LEU A 25 2.35 -2.68 5.37
CA LEU A 25 2.63 -2.30 6.75
C LEU A 25 1.53 -2.81 7.69
N CYS A 26 1.91 -3.61 8.68
CA CYS A 26 0.97 -4.29 9.58
C CYS A 26 1.12 -3.82 11.02
N PRO A 27 0.05 -3.36 11.68
CA PRO A 27 0.13 -2.79 13.02
C PRO A 27 0.26 -3.85 14.12
N GLU A 28 -0.10 -5.11 13.87
CA GLU A 28 -0.01 -6.16 14.88
C GLU A 28 1.45 -6.61 15.11
N ILE A 29 1.89 -6.50 16.36
CA ILE A 29 3.22 -6.90 16.78
C ILE A 29 3.09 -8.10 17.71
N THR A 30 3.61 -9.26 17.29
CA THR A 30 3.62 -10.49 18.08
C THR A 30 4.97 -10.67 18.78
N ARG A 31 5.04 -11.62 19.71
CA ARG A 31 6.31 -12.03 20.31
C ARG A 31 7.33 -12.55 19.28
N ALA A 32 6.86 -13.22 18.22
CA ALA A 32 7.74 -13.66 17.13
C ALA A 32 8.36 -12.46 16.39
N HIS A 33 7.58 -11.40 16.13
CA HIS A 33 8.10 -10.18 15.53
C HIS A 33 9.15 -9.52 16.43
N ALA A 34 8.92 -9.50 17.75
CA ALA A 34 9.88 -8.95 18.70
C ALA A 34 11.24 -9.68 18.64
N LEU A 35 11.24 -11.01 18.50
CA LEU A 35 12.48 -11.79 18.30
C LEU A 35 13.17 -11.44 16.97
N THR A 36 12.42 -11.38 15.87
CA THR A 36 12.97 -10.97 14.56
C THR A 36 13.58 -9.56 14.60
N LEU A 37 12.95 -8.63 15.32
CA LEU A 37 13.46 -7.28 15.50
C LEU A 37 14.77 -7.28 16.30
N MET A 38 14.88 -8.11 17.35
CA MET A 38 16.14 -8.28 18.09
C MET A 38 17.26 -8.75 17.16
N ASP A 39 17.02 -9.81 16.39
CA ASP A 39 18.01 -10.36 15.46
C ASP A 39 18.50 -9.29 14.45
N TRP A 40 17.59 -8.48 13.91
CA TRP A 40 17.99 -7.38 13.00
C TRP A 40 18.79 -6.29 13.70
N LEU A 41 18.48 -5.99 14.95
CA LEU A 41 19.14 -4.92 15.70
C LEU A 41 20.49 -5.37 16.31
N GLU A 42 20.83 -6.66 16.26
CA GLU A 42 22.18 -7.14 16.58
C GLU A 42 23.20 -6.80 15.47
N ASP A 43 22.76 -6.62 14.22
CA ASP A 43 23.64 -6.25 13.10
C ASP A 43 24.02 -4.76 13.17
N GLU A 44 25.32 -4.49 13.34
CA GLU A 44 25.87 -3.13 13.37
C GLU A 44 25.60 -2.36 12.07
N HIS A 45 25.48 -3.04 10.92
CA HIS A 45 25.17 -2.39 9.65
C HIS A 45 23.73 -1.88 9.61
N VAL A 46 22.81 -2.54 10.31
CA VAL A 46 21.41 -2.12 10.43
C VAL A 46 21.30 -0.97 11.41
N THR A 47 22.04 -1.01 12.51
CA THR A 47 21.92 -0.06 13.62
C THR A 47 22.80 1.18 13.54
N ARG A 48 23.87 1.17 12.73
CA ARG A 48 24.84 2.29 12.60
C ARG A 48 24.24 3.66 12.27
N HIS A 49 23.06 3.69 11.66
CA HIS A 49 22.37 4.94 11.31
C HIS A 49 21.08 5.18 12.11
N LEU A 50 20.80 4.34 13.11
CA LEU A 50 19.66 4.50 14.01
C LEU A 50 20.10 5.25 15.26
N SER A 51 19.50 6.42 15.48
CA SER A 51 19.82 7.31 16.59
C SER A 51 19.63 6.64 17.98
N ASP A 52 18.68 5.70 18.11
CA ASP A 52 18.28 5.09 19.40
C ASP A 52 18.43 3.56 19.47
N SER A 53 19.20 2.93 18.57
CA SER A 53 19.26 1.46 18.43
C SER A 53 19.51 0.70 19.74
N ARG A 54 20.47 1.14 20.56
CA ARG A 54 20.83 0.47 21.84
C ARG A 54 19.71 0.53 22.88
N HIS A 55 18.87 1.56 22.84
CA HIS A 55 17.71 1.68 23.74
C HIS A 55 16.56 0.80 23.27
N VAL A 56 16.36 0.69 21.95
CA VAL A 56 15.31 -0.14 21.35
C VAL A 56 15.57 -1.62 21.60
N SER A 57 16.77 -2.14 21.36
CA SER A 57 17.06 -3.58 21.59
C SER A 57 16.84 -3.99 23.05
N ARG A 58 17.35 -3.20 24.00
CA ARG A 58 17.15 -3.46 25.45
C ARG A 58 15.68 -3.38 25.86
N PHE A 59 14.91 -2.47 25.26
CA PHE A 59 13.48 -2.39 25.53
C PHE A 59 12.77 -3.66 25.07
N ILE A 60 13.08 -4.15 23.86
CA ILE A 60 12.48 -5.37 23.33
C ILE A 60 12.86 -6.59 24.20
N GLU A 61 14.13 -6.73 24.57
CA GLU A 61 14.61 -7.77 25.51
C GLU A 61 13.80 -7.75 26.82
N GLN A 62 13.69 -6.58 27.46
CA GLN A 62 12.95 -6.43 28.72
C GLN A 62 11.47 -6.78 28.56
N VAL A 63 10.85 -6.45 27.42
CA VAL A 63 9.47 -6.81 27.13
C VAL A 63 9.31 -8.32 27.00
N ILE A 64 10.18 -8.98 26.23
CA ILE A 64 10.12 -10.43 26.00
C ILE A 64 10.34 -11.22 27.29
N ASP A 65 11.25 -10.76 28.16
CA ASP A 65 11.58 -11.43 29.42
C ASP A 65 10.49 -11.26 30.48
N ARG A 66 9.78 -10.13 30.49
CA ARG A 66 8.83 -9.78 31.56
C ARG A 66 7.37 -10.05 31.18
N VAL A 67 7.05 -10.07 29.89
CA VAL A 67 5.67 -10.13 29.40
C VAL A 67 5.44 -11.41 28.60
N GLN A 68 4.54 -12.27 29.08
CA GLN A 68 4.19 -13.53 28.42
C GLN A 68 2.99 -13.42 27.46
N LEU A 69 2.62 -12.20 27.05
CA LEU A 69 1.52 -11.98 26.13
C LEU A 69 1.94 -12.37 24.70
N PRO A 70 1.05 -13.03 23.92
CA PRO A 70 1.35 -13.39 22.53
C PRO A 70 1.41 -12.15 21.62
N VAL A 71 0.59 -11.14 21.90
CA VAL A 71 0.50 -9.87 21.17
C VAL A 71 1.05 -8.74 22.04
N LEU A 72 2.01 -7.99 21.48
CA LEU A 72 2.79 -6.94 22.14
C LEU A 72 2.52 -5.55 21.57
N THR A 73 1.57 -5.40 20.64
CA THR A 73 1.25 -4.17 19.91
C THR A 73 1.19 -2.92 20.80
N HIS A 74 0.50 -2.99 21.95
CA HIS A 74 0.36 -1.84 22.86
C HIS A 74 1.71 -1.34 23.41
N LEU A 75 2.68 -2.25 23.62
CA LEU A 75 4.00 -1.89 24.14
C LEU A 75 4.85 -1.17 23.09
N PHE A 76 4.73 -1.56 21.82
CA PHE A 76 5.44 -0.92 20.72
C PHE A 76 4.82 0.42 20.31
N ASN A 77 3.52 0.60 20.56
CA ASN A 77 2.79 1.83 20.22
C ASN A 77 2.89 2.94 21.30
N GLN A 78 3.82 2.83 22.25
CA GLN A 78 4.06 3.89 23.23
C GLN A 78 4.73 5.10 22.53
N GLY A 79 3.99 6.19 22.39
CA GLY A 79 4.47 7.43 21.78
C GLY A 79 4.57 7.39 20.25
N GLY A 80 3.81 6.52 19.59
CA GLY A 80 3.76 6.43 18.13
C GLY A 80 3.05 5.16 17.67
N ARG A 81 2.90 4.97 16.37
CA ARG A 81 2.40 3.73 15.78
C ARG A 81 3.55 2.96 15.15
N PHE A 82 3.64 1.69 15.47
CA PHE A 82 4.67 0.80 14.96
C PHE A 82 4.02 -0.22 14.01
N PHE A 83 4.71 -0.49 12.91
CA PHE A 83 4.26 -1.39 11.87
C PHE A 83 5.39 -2.32 11.44
N MET A 84 5.10 -3.61 11.34
CA MET A 84 5.98 -4.55 10.65
C MET A 84 5.78 -4.42 9.15
N ALA A 85 6.89 -4.38 8.40
CA ALA A 85 6.86 -4.35 6.95
C ALA A 85 7.03 -5.77 6.39
N TYR A 86 6.11 -6.17 5.52
CA TYR A 86 6.09 -7.47 4.86
C TYR A 86 6.30 -7.33 3.36
N ASP A 87 6.99 -8.29 2.76
CA ASP A 87 7.00 -8.43 1.31
C ASP A 87 5.76 -9.18 0.80
N ARG A 88 5.72 -9.47 -0.50
CA ARG A 88 4.56 -10.13 -1.13
C ARG A 88 4.34 -11.58 -0.73
N HIS A 89 5.29 -12.18 -0.02
CA HIS A 89 5.24 -13.56 0.45
C HIS A 89 4.91 -13.61 1.94
N ASP A 90 4.43 -12.51 2.51
CA ASP A 90 4.18 -12.36 3.95
C ASP A 90 5.44 -12.62 4.80
N VAL A 91 6.64 -12.36 4.24
CA VAL A 91 7.89 -12.43 4.99
C VAL A 91 8.19 -11.06 5.60
N PRO A 92 8.44 -10.98 6.93
CA PRO A 92 8.84 -9.71 7.54
C PRO A 92 10.22 -9.30 7.02
N VAL A 93 10.31 -8.08 6.49
CA VAL A 93 11.55 -7.54 5.89
C VAL A 93 12.05 -6.27 6.58
N GLY A 94 11.24 -5.65 7.42
CA GLY A 94 11.60 -4.43 8.12
C GLY A 94 10.49 -3.95 9.06
N PHE A 95 10.63 -2.70 9.49
CA PHE A 95 9.58 -2.01 10.23
C PHE A 95 9.50 -0.53 9.85
N VAL A 96 8.36 0.07 10.12
CA VAL A 96 8.10 1.51 10.03
C VAL A 96 7.47 1.96 11.35
N ARG A 97 7.92 3.08 11.88
CA ARG A 97 7.35 3.75 13.04
C ARG A 97 6.97 5.17 12.67
N LEU A 98 5.74 5.55 13.00
CA LEU A 98 5.18 6.88 12.79
C LEU A 98 4.90 7.54 14.14
N VAL A 99 5.51 8.69 14.40
CA VAL A 99 5.40 9.43 15.66
C VAL A 99 4.76 10.78 15.39
N LYS A 100 3.49 10.94 15.77
CA LYS A 100 2.75 12.19 15.57
C LYS A 100 2.93 13.15 16.75
N THR A 101 3.34 14.38 16.48
CA THR A 101 3.45 15.48 17.45
C THR A 101 2.73 16.70 16.89
N GLY A 102 1.54 17.00 17.43
CA GLY A 102 0.67 18.04 16.87
C GLY A 102 0.21 17.67 15.45
N SER A 103 0.47 18.56 14.48
CA SER A 103 0.16 18.34 13.05
C SER A 103 1.26 17.57 12.31
N ASP A 104 2.45 17.47 12.89
CA ASP A 104 3.60 16.85 12.24
C ASP A 104 3.71 15.38 12.62
N CYS A 105 4.22 14.57 11.71
CA CYS A 105 4.51 13.16 11.91
C CYS A 105 5.98 12.89 11.56
N GLU A 106 6.69 12.15 12.40
CA GLU A 106 8.04 11.69 12.10
C GLU A 106 8.01 10.22 11.69
N ILE A 107 8.69 9.89 10.58
CA ILE A 107 8.84 8.52 10.09
C ILE A 107 10.24 7.99 10.40
N VAL A 108 10.28 6.81 11.02
CA VAL A 108 11.48 6.01 11.23
C VAL A 108 11.27 4.67 10.56
N LEU A 109 12.24 4.18 9.81
CA LEU A 109 12.13 2.87 9.15
C LEU A 109 13.46 2.14 9.10
N VAL A 110 13.37 0.82 9.08
CA VAL A 110 14.50 -0.09 8.95
C VAL A 110 14.12 -1.21 8.00
N ILE A 111 15.03 -1.54 7.07
CA ILE A 111 14.99 -2.80 6.35
C ILE A 111 16.04 -3.69 7.01
N GLY A 112 15.59 -4.78 7.63
CA GLY A 112 16.42 -5.63 8.48
C GLY A 112 17.46 -6.40 7.68
N ASN A 113 17.10 -7.60 7.21
CA ASN A 113 18.01 -8.50 6.49
C ASN A 113 18.73 -7.75 5.34
N ARG A 114 20.07 -7.83 5.34
CA ARG A 114 20.94 -7.19 4.36
C ARG A 114 20.74 -7.69 2.94
N ASP A 115 20.30 -8.92 2.74
CA ASP A 115 20.00 -9.49 1.42
C ASP A 115 18.83 -8.77 0.74
N ASN A 116 18.01 -8.06 1.54
CA ASN A 116 16.90 -7.26 1.05
C ASN A 116 17.34 -5.85 0.59
N TRP A 117 18.59 -5.47 0.83
CA TRP A 117 19.07 -4.14 0.51
C TRP A 117 19.32 -3.95 -0.98
N GLY A 118 19.09 -2.74 -1.49
CA GLY A 118 19.19 -2.44 -2.93
C GLY A 118 17.98 -2.90 -3.76
N ARG A 119 17.07 -3.70 -3.20
CA ARG A 119 15.83 -4.16 -3.86
C ARG A 119 14.70 -3.13 -3.87
N LYS A 120 14.99 -1.86 -3.54
CA LYS A 120 14.02 -0.73 -3.44
C LYS A 120 12.92 -0.88 -2.36
N LEU A 121 13.00 -1.87 -1.47
CA LEU A 121 12.01 -2.10 -0.40
C LEU A 121 11.85 -0.89 0.53
N GLY A 122 12.95 -0.19 0.86
CA GLY A 122 12.88 1.03 1.67
C GLY A 122 12.05 2.14 1.03
N ALA A 123 12.12 2.30 -0.30
CA ALA A 123 11.29 3.28 -1.00
C ALA A 123 9.80 2.89 -0.98
N SER A 124 9.48 1.60 -1.11
CA SER A 124 8.10 1.13 -0.97
C SER A 124 7.59 1.30 0.46
N ALA A 125 8.39 0.98 1.48
CA ALA A 125 8.03 1.23 2.88
C ALA A 125 7.80 2.72 3.19
N ILE A 126 8.56 3.64 2.57
CA ILE A 126 8.32 5.08 2.68
C ILE A 126 6.96 5.46 2.06
N ARG A 127 6.59 4.91 0.89
CA ARG A 127 5.30 5.19 0.25
C ARG A 127 4.12 4.71 1.09
N GLU A 128 4.19 3.49 1.61
CA GLU A 128 3.19 2.97 2.54
C GLU A 128 3.11 3.81 3.82
N GLY A 129 4.26 4.23 4.35
CA GLY A 129 4.32 5.13 5.51
C GLY A 129 3.68 6.50 5.24
N MET A 130 3.87 7.07 4.05
CA MET A 130 3.20 8.32 3.64
C MET A 130 1.69 8.16 3.59
N LYS A 131 1.19 7.06 3.01
CA LYS A 131 -0.24 6.75 2.94
C LYS A 131 -0.87 6.75 4.34
N LEU A 132 -0.27 6.02 5.29
CA LEU A 132 -0.73 5.98 6.68
C LEU A 132 -0.61 7.36 7.37
N ALA A 133 0.49 8.08 7.16
CA ALA A 133 0.70 9.37 7.81
C ALA A 133 -0.31 10.45 7.35
N PHE A 134 -0.59 10.53 6.05
CA PHE A 134 -1.43 11.59 5.48
C PHE A 134 -2.92 11.23 5.48
N PHE A 135 -3.29 10.02 5.08
CA PHE A 135 -4.71 9.65 4.95
C PHE A 135 -5.28 9.06 6.24
N GLU A 136 -4.53 8.22 6.96
CA GLU A 136 -5.06 7.65 8.21
C GLU A 136 -4.81 8.57 9.41
N MET A 137 -3.57 9.05 9.59
CA MET A 137 -3.20 9.86 10.75
C MET A 137 -3.47 11.36 10.55
N ARG A 138 -3.87 11.79 9.34
CA ARG A 138 -4.17 13.20 9.00
C ARG A 138 -3.05 14.16 9.42
N ALA A 139 -1.79 13.78 9.19
CA ALA A 139 -0.66 14.67 9.40
C ALA A 139 -0.62 15.76 8.32
N ALA A 140 -0.27 16.99 8.67
CA ALA A 140 -0.04 18.05 7.69
C ALA A 140 1.33 17.89 7.01
N ARG A 141 2.30 17.33 7.76
CA ARG A 141 3.69 17.18 7.33
C ARG A 141 4.29 15.90 7.88
N LEU A 142 5.06 15.20 7.05
CA LEU A 142 5.85 14.02 7.41
C LEU A 142 7.34 14.35 7.34
N ILE A 143 8.08 14.03 8.41
CA ILE A 143 9.48 14.41 8.60
C ILE A 143 10.32 13.14 8.74
N ALA A 144 11.49 13.14 8.12
CA ALA A 144 12.48 12.08 8.26
C ALA A 144 13.85 12.67 8.58
N LYS A 145 14.49 12.19 9.65
CA LYS A 145 15.85 12.57 10.03
C LYS A 145 16.80 11.44 9.66
N VAL A 146 17.82 11.75 8.87
CA VAL A 146 18.74 10.75 8.30
C VAL A 146 20.19 11.18 8.53
N HIS A 147 21.04 10.24 8.94
CA HIS A 147 22.48 10.49 9.06
C HIS A 147 23.09 10.86 7.69
N PRO A 148 23.98 11.88 7.59
CA PRO A 148 24.57 12.32 6.33
C PRO A 148 25.27 11.21 5.52
N ASP A 149 25.87 10.23 6.21
CA ASP A 149 26.58 9.10 5.57
C ASP A 149 25.65 7.98 5.09
N ASN A 150 24.34 8.06 5.34
CA ASN A 150 23.37 7.06 4.91
C ASN A 150 22.81 7.38 3.52
N GLU A 151 23.68 7.35 2.50
CA GLU A 151 23.33 7.67 1.11
C GLU A 151 22.11 6.89 0.60
N ARG A 152 21.91 5.65 1.07
CA ARG A 152 20.76 4.82 0.68
C ARG A 152 19.44 5.41 1.15
N SER A 153 19.33 5.78 2.42
CA SER A 153 18.12 6.40 2.95
C SER A 153 17.92 7.80 2.37
N LEU A 154 18.99 8.60 2.21
CA LEU A 154 18.91 9.92 1.58
C LEU A 154 18.30 9.82 0.17
N ASN A 155 18.84 8.92 -0.66
CA ASN A 155 18.32 8.69 -2.00
C ASN A 155 16.89 8.12 -2.00
N ALA A 156 16.53 7.29 -1.02
CA ALA A 156 15.18 6.75 -0.90
C ALA A 156 14.14 7.84 -0.62
N PHE A 157 14.38 8.73 0.35
CA PHE A 157 13.48 9.84 0.67
C PHE A 157 13.35 10.83 -0.49
N LEU A 158 14.47 11.21 -1.13
CA LEU A 158 14.45 12.08 -2.32
C LEU A 158 13.64 11.48 -3.47
N ARG A 159 13.79 10.17 -3.75
CA ARG A 159 13.01 9.47 -4.79
C ARG A 159 11.53 9.33 -4.45
N CYS A 160 11.18 9.37 -3.17
CA CYS A 160 9.79 9.40 -2.71
C CYS A 160 9.23 10.83 -2.62
N GLY A 161 9.94 11.83 -3.18
CA GLY A 161 9.45 13.19 -3.28
C GLY A 161 9.61 14.02 -2.01
N PHE A 162 10.45 13.63 -1.05
CA PHE A 162 10.76 14.50 0.08
C PHE A 162 11.71 15.64 -0.34
N VAL A 163 11.66 16.77 0.35
CA VAL A 163 12.66 17.85 0.23
C VAL A 163 13.60 17.86 1.42
N LEU A 164 14.85 18.28 1.20
CA LEU A 164 15.75 18.64 2.30
C LEU A 164 15.27 19.97 2.90
N GLU A 165 15.04 19.98 4.21
CA GLU A 165 14.55 21.15 4.95
C GLU A 165 15.67 21.80 5.77
N SER A 166 16.48 20.99 6.43
CA SER A 166 17.64 21.46 7.19
C SER A 166 18.74 20.41 7.22
N GLU A 167 19.97 20.86 7.41
CA GLU A 167 21.15 20.02 7.51
C GLU A 167 22.02 20.49 8.67
N THR A 168 22.48 19.52 9.46
CA THR A 168 23.46 19.67 10.53
C THR A 168 24.61 18.70 10.28
N PRO A 169 25.76 18.83 10.97
CA PRO A 169 26.87 17.88 10.83
C PRO A 169 26.52 16.43 11.12
N THR A 170 25.45 16.18 11.88
CA THR A 170 25.05 14.84 12.35
C THR A 170 23.77 14.32 11.72
N LEU A 171 22.91 15.20 11.16
CA LEU A 171 21.60 14.85 10.62
C LEU A 171 21.17 15.75 9.46
N LYS A 172 20.59 15.14 8.44
CA LYS A 172 19.79 15.79 7.39
C LYS A 172 18.31 15.56 7.68
N SER A 173 17.54 16.65 7.77
CA SER A 173 16.10 16.61 7.99
C SER A 173 15.37 16.81 6.66
N PHE A 174 14.53 15.85 6.31
CA PHE A 174 13.68 15.88 5.13
C PHE A 174 12.23 16.06 5.52
N SER A 175 11.46 16.76 4.69
CA SER A 175 10.02 16.91 4.89
C SER A 175 9.22 16.66 3.62
N MET A 176 7.97 16.23 3.83
CA MET A 176 6.92 16.07 2.83
C MET A 176 5.66 16.70 3.41
N THR A 177 5.01 17.62 2.69
CA THR A 177 3.70 18.14 3.10
C THR A 177 2.59 17.37 2.39
N VAL A 178 1.36 17.46 2.93
CA VAL A 178 0.20 16.83 2.31
C VAL A 178 -0.01 17.31 0.86
N GLU A 179 0.11 18.61 0.58
CA GLU A 179 -0.09 19.17 -0.76
C GLU A 179 0.96 18.63 -1.76
N ARG A 180 2.19 18.45 -1.29
CA ARG A 180 3.26 17.87 -2.11
C ARG A 180 3.02 16.39 -2.34
N TYR A 181 2.56 15.66 -1.33
CA TYR A 181 2.24 14.24 -1.45
C TYR A 181 1.10 14.01 -2.46
N LEU A 182 0.00 14.76 -2.38
CA LEU A 182 -1.11 14.68 -3.34
C LEU A 182 -0.63 14.95 -4.77
N ARG A 183 0.20 15.99 -4.97
CA ARG A 183 0.82 16.25 -6.28
C ARG A 183 1.71 15.10 -6.74
N PHE A 184 2.54 14.57 -5.85
CA PHE A 184 3.43 13.46 -6.13
C PHE A 184 2.67 12.20 -6.57
N LEU A 185 1.50 11.91 -5.97
CA LEU A 185 0.64 10.80 -6.38
C LEU A 185 0.14 10.97 -7.82
N ARG A 186 -0.40 12.14 -8.15
CA ARG A 186 -0.92 12.46 -9.49
C ARG A 186 0.18 12.42 -10.56
N GLU A 187 1.34 13.01 -10.28
CA GLU A 187 2.48 13.03 -11.20
C GLU A 187 3.08 11.62 -11.40
N SER A 188 3.16 10.82 -10.33
CA SER A 188 3.65 9.45 -10.42
C SER A 188 2.73 8.57 -11.26
N ALA A 189 1.42 8.74 -11.14
CA ALA A 189 0.44 7.97 -11.90
C ALA A 189 0.44 8.33 -13.39
N ALA A 190 0.57 9.61 -13.74
CA ALA A 190 0.65 10.06 -15.13
C ALA A 190 1.85 9.50 -15.91
N GLY A 191 2.91 9.10 -15.20
CA GLY A 191 4.10 8.46 -15.77
C GLY A 191 4.05 6.92 -15.83
N GLU A 192 3.04 6.28 -15.25
CA GLU A 192 2.92 4.82 -15.22
C GLU A 192 1.92 4.30 -16.26
N PRO A 193 2.33 3.39 -17.16
CA PRO A 193 1.41 2.75 -18.14
C PRO A 193 0.27 1.96 -17.50
N SER A 194 0.35 1.69 -16.19
CA SER A 194 -0.56 0.87 -15.39
C SER A 194 -1.25 1.67 -14.28
N GLY A 195 -1.46 2.97 -14.47
CA GLY A 195 -2.29 3.76 -13.56
C GLY A 195 -3.75 3.30 -13.62
N ILE A 196 -4.42 3.22 -12.47
CA ILE A 196 -5.85 2.91 -12.44
C ILE A 196 -6.67 4.07 -13.00
N GLN A 197 -7.78 3.77 -13.65
CA GLN A 197 -8.67 4.76 -14.26
C GLN A 197 -10.00 4.83 -13.51
N ILE A 198 -10.50 6.03 -13.28
CA ILE A 198 -11.85 6.25 -12.74
C ILE A 198 -12.56 7.33 -13.55
N THR A 199 -13.88 7.27 -13.63
CA THR A 199 -14.64 8.30 -14.31
C THR A 199 -14.72 9.58 -13.48
N GLU A 200 -14.92 10.72 -14.14
CA GLU A 200 -15.16 12.01 -13.44
C GLU A 200 -16.35 11.93 -12.46
N ILE A 201 -17.39 11.19 -12.82
CA ILE A 201 -18.61 11.03 -12.01
C ILE A 201 -18.29 10.20 -10.77
N ASP A 202 -17.65 9.04 -10.93
CA ASP A 202 -17.27 8.18 -9.82
C ASP A 202 -16.28 8.87 -8.89
N GLN A 203 -15.31 9.60 -9.42
CA GLN A 203 -14.38 10.35 -8.57
C GLN A 203 -15.12 11.35 -7.68
N ALA A 204 -16.05 12.13 -8.22
CA ALA A 204 -16.81 13.11 -7.45
C ALA A 204 -17.65 12.45 -6.35
N ARG A 205 -18.29 11.30 -6.66
CA ARG A 205 -19.07 10.52 -5.70
C ARG A 205 -18.21 9.90 -4.61
N LEU A 206 -17.12 9.23 -4.98
CA LEU A 206 -16.19 8.61 -4.04
C LEU A 206 -15.54 9.65 -3.12
N ARG A 207 -15.17 10.83 -3.63
CA ARG A 207 -14.68 11.93 -2.77
C ARG A 207 -15.73 12.39 -1.77
N SER A 208 -16.97 12.57 -2.21
CA SER A 208 -18.08 12.94 -1.32
C SER A 208 -18.32 11.87 -0.24
N LEU A 209 -18.21 10.58 -0.59
CA LEU A 209 -18.34 9.48 0.37
C LEU A 209 -17.17 9.46 1.38
N LEU A 210 -15.94 9.66 0.92
CA LEU A 210 -14.75 9.72 1.77
C LEU A 210 -14.77 10.88 2.77
N GLU A 211 -15.48 11.98 2.47
CA GLU A 211 -15.67 13.09 3.41
C GLU A 211 -16.64 12.76 4.55
N LEU A 212 -17.61 11.87 4.31
CA LEU A 212 -18.65 11.50 5.27
C LEU A 212 -18.23 10.37 6.21
N GLU A 213 -17.34 9.50 5.74
CA GLU A 213 -16.93 8.28 6.44
C GLU A 213 -15.61 8.46 7.19
N GLN A 214 -15.34 7.62 8.19
CA GLN A 214 -14.10 7.64 8.97
C GLN A 214 -13.61 6.22 9.24
N GLY A 215 -12.31 5.95 9.00
CA GLY A 215 -11.71 4.65 9.33
C GLY A 215 -10.44 4.34 8.54
N PRO A 216 -9.71 3.27 8.93
CA PRO A 216 -8.44 2.89 8.28
C PRO A 216 -8.63 2.36 6.85
N ALA A 217 -9.72 1.65 6.57
CA ALA A 217 -10.03 1.12 5.23
C ALA A 217 -10.21 2.25 4.19
N LEU A 218 -10.60 3.45 4.62
CA LEU A 218 -10.74 4.60 3.74
C LEU A 218 -9.39 5.12 3.23
N ALA A 219 -8.30 4.93 3.99
CA ALA A 219 -7.00 5.48 3.61
C ALA A 219 -6.46 4.84 2.34
N GLU A 220 -6.78 3.55 2.12
CA GLU A 220 -6.47 2.85 0.87
C GLU A 220 -7.28 3.41 -0.29
N LEU A 221 -8.60 3.51 -0.14
CA LEU A 221 -9.46 4.03 -1.21
C LEU A 221 -9.14 5.50 -1.54
N GLU A 222 -8.91 6.33 -0.52
CA GLU A 222 -8.50 7.73 -0.72
C GLU A 222 -7.17 7.83 -1.48
N HIS A 223 -6.21 6.94 -1.19
CA HIS A 223 -4.97 6.85 -1.93
C HIS A 223 -5.19 6.47 -3.41
N GLU A 224 -6.01 5.46 -3.65
CA GLU A 224 -6.35 5.00 -5.01
C GLU A 224 -7.09 6.09 -5.80
N VAL A 225 -8.13 6.69 -5.23
CA VAL A 225 -8.90 7.79 -5.85
C VAL A 225 -8.05 9.02 -6.14
N GLU A 226 -7.06 9.31 -5.28
CA GLU A 226 -6.17 10.46 -5.45
C GLU A 226 -5.13 10.26 -6.56
N ARG A 227 -4.62 9.04 -6.73
CA ARG A 227 -3.64 8.72 -7.78
C ARG A 227 -4.28 8.33 -9.11
N ALA A 228 -5.59 8.05 -9.15
CA ALA A 228 -6.26 7.58 -10.35
C ALA A 228 -6.21 8.60 -11.50
N VAL A 229 -6.11 8.08 -12.73
CA VAL A 229 -6.29 8.87 -13.95
C VAL A 229 -7.78 9.06 -14.17
N VAL A 230 -8.21 10.33 -14.11
CA VAL A 230 -9.61 10.69 -14.26
C VAL A 230 -9.94 10.84 -15.75
N VAL A 231 -10.99 10.17 -16.21
CA VAL A 231 -11.43 10.18 -17.60
C VAL A 231 -12.92 10.51 -17.73
N ASP A 232 -13.31 11.07 -18.88
CA ASP A 232 -14.72 11.22 -19.24
C ASP A 232 -15.38 9.82 -19.30
N PRO A 233 -16.59 9.61 -18.73
CA PRO A 233 -17.30 8.33 -18.79
C PRO A 233 -17.44 7.74 -20.19
N ARG A 234 -17.45 8.56 -21.24
CA ARG A 234 -17.54 8.11 -22.65
C ARG A 234 -16.20 7.68 -23.23
N GLN A 235 -15.11 7.95 -22.52
CA GLN A 235 -13.74 7.68 -22.94
C GLN A 235 -13.06 6.57 -22.13
N VAL A 236 -13.67 6.14 -21.01
CA VAL A 236 -13.17 4.99 -20.24
C VAL A 236 -13.17 3.74 -21.12
N ALA A 237 -12.10 2.94 -21.02
CA ALA A 237 -12.00 1.73 -21.81
C ALA A 237 -12.98 0.67 -21.30
N GLY A 238 -13.61 -0.08 -22.22
CA GLY A 238 -14.65 -1.08 -21.92
C GLY A 238 -14.20 -2.29 -21.09
N ASN A 239 -12.91 -2.37 -20.76
CA ASN A 239 -12.27 -3.43 -19.99
C ASN A 239 -11.77 -2.95 -18.63
N VAL A 240 -12.17 -1.75 -18.17
CA VAL A 240 -11.84 -1.19 -16.84
C VAL A 240 -12.94 -1.55 -15.85
N VAL A 241 -12.59 -1.92 -14.62
CA VAL A 241 -13.54 -2.08 -13.52
C VAL A 241 -13.91 -0.68 -12.98
N THR A 242 -15.02 -0.12 -13.45
CA THR A 242 -15.63 1.11 -12.89
C THR A 242 -16.63 0.77 -11.77
N MET A 243 -17.18 1.78 -11.10
CA MET A 243 -18.28 1.51 -10.15
C MET A 243 -19.45 0.85 -10.87
N ASN A 244 -20.18 -0.01 -10.16
CA ASN A 244 -21.29 -0.82 -10.67
C ASN A 244 -20.91 -1.82 -11.79
N SER A 245 -19.61 -2.03 -12.05
CA SER A 245 -19.13 -3.09 -12.93
C SER A 245 -19.29 -4.49 -12.30
N ARG A 246 -19.44 -5.51 -13.15
CA ARG A 246 -19.29 -6.92 -12.78
C ARG A 246 -18.00 -7.46 -13.36
N ALA A 247 -17.22 -8.16 -12.55
CA ALA A 247 -15.95 -8.73 -12.97
C ALA A 247 -15.81 -10.19 -12.50
N LEU A 248 -15.12 -10.98 -13.30
CA LEU A 248 -14.58 -12.28 -12.91
C LEU A 248 -13.15 -12.06 -12.42
N LEU A 249 -12.93 -12.37 -11.15
CA LEU A 249 -11.63 -12.30 -10.51
C LEU A 249 -11.07 -13.70 -10.35
N ASN A 250 -9.75 -13.80 -10.30
CA ASN A 250 -9.05 -14.96 -9.80
C ASN A 250 -8.20 -14.57 -8.61
N VAL A 251 -8.53 -15.15 -7.46
CA VAL A 251 -7.91 -14.88 -6.17
C VAL A 251 -7.34 -16.18 -5.67
N ASP A 252 -6.01 -16.27 -5.58
CA ASP A 252 -5.30 -17.46 -5.11
C ASP A 252 -5.76 -18.77 -5.82
N ASP A 253 -5.92 -18.71 -7.16
CA ASP A 253 -6.38 -19.79 -8.03
C ASP A 253 -7.88 -20.15 -7.95
N GLU A 254 -8.68 -19.36 -7.23
CA GLU A 254 -10.13 -19.49 -7.18
C GLU A 254 -10.82 -18.38 -7.98
N GLN A 255 -11.71 -18.78 -8.90
CA GLN A 255 -12.53 -17.84 -9.67
C GLN A 255 -13.73 -17.37 -8.86
N VAL A 256 -13.90 -16.05 -8.77
CA VAL A 256 -15.02 -15.42 -8.06
C VAL A 256 -15.61 -14.32 -8.95
N GLU A 257 -16.92 -14.40 -9.18
CA GLU A 257 -17.66 -13.31 -9.83
C GLU A 257 -18.12 -12.31 -8.78
N VAL A 258 -17.86 -11.02 -9.03
CA VAL A 258 -18.20 -9.94 -8.11
C VAL A 258 -18.81 -8.76 -8.86
N ALA A 259 -19.63 -7.98 -8.15
CA ALA A 259 -20.06 -6.65 -8.58
C ALA A 259 -19.43 -5.59 -7.66
N LEU A 260 -18.70 -4.62 -8.21
CA LEU A 260 -18.17 -3.49 -7.44
C LEU A 260 -19.27 -2.45 -7.27
N VAL A 261 -19.68 -2.13 -6.04
CA VAL A 261 -20.82 -1.25 -5.77
C VAL A 261 -20.51 -0.21 -4.70
N TYR A 262 -21.36 0.81 -4.62
CA TYR A 262 -21.36 1.76 -3.51
C TYR A 262 -21.80 1.09 -2.20
N PRO A 263 -21.44 1.65 -1.03
CA PRO A 263 -21.70 1.01 0.27
C PRO A 263 -23.18 0.66 0.53
N ASP A 264 -24.10 1.52 0.10
CA ASP A 264 -25.55 1.33 0.29
C ASP A 264 -26.12 0.13 -0.49
N ASP A 265 -25.43 -0.31 -1.54
CA ASP A 265 -25.85 -1.41 -2.42
C ASP A 265 -25.10 -2.72 -2.12
N ALA A 266 -24.22 -2.73 -1.12
CA ALA A 266 -23.38 -3.86 -0.78
C ALA A 266 -24.20 -5.04 -0.22
N ASP A 267 -23.91 -6.24 -0.71
CA ASP A 267 -24.56 -7.49 -0.31
C ASP A 267 -23.63 -8.67 -0.62
N ASP A 268 -22.90 -9.13 0.39
CA ASP A 268 -21.96 -10.24 0.27
C ASP A 268 -22.64 -11.52 -0.22
N SER A 269 -23.91 -11.74 0.15
CA SER A 269 -24.65 -12.94 -0.24
C SER A 269 -25.00 -12.97 -1.74
N ALA A 270 -25.03 -11.78 -2.36
CA ALA A 270 -25.26 -11.58 -3.78
C ALA A 270 -23.97 -11.30 -4.58
N GLY A 271 -22.80 -11.40 -3.94
CA GLY A 271 -21.51 -11.10 -4.57
C GLY A 271 -21.30 -9.61 -4.88
N LYS A 272 -22.03 -8.71 -4.20
CA LYS A 272 -21.91 -7.26 -4.36
C LYS A 272 -20.93 -6.70 -3.33
N LEU A 273 -19.72 -6.42 -3.79
CA LEU A 273 -18.64 -5.89 -2.96
C LEU A 273 -18.73 -4.37 -2.86
N SER A 274 -18.83 -3.87 -1.63
CA SER A 274 -18.66 -2.44 -1.36
C SER A 274 -17.27 -1.98 -1.80
N VAL A 275 -17.18 -0.79 -2.39
CA VAL A 275 -15.89 -0.12 -2.68
C VAL A 275 -15.03 0.09 -1.42
N PHE A 276 -15.61 0.12 -0.22
CA PHE A 276 -14.87 0.18 1.05
C PHE A 276 -14.35 -1.16 1.55
N SER A 277 -14.73 -2.28 0.93
CA SER A 277 -14.15 -3.59 1.25
C SER A 277 -12.73 -3.70 0.67
N ASP A 278 -11.88 -4.53 1.28
CA ASP A 278 -10.52 -4.75 0.80
C ASP A 278 -10.49 -5.12 -0.69
N PHE A 279 -11.36 -6.06 -1.11
CA PHE A 279 -11.48 -6.45 -2.51
C PHE A 279 -12.04 -5.32 -3.38
N GLY A 280 -13.06 -4.60 -2.92
CA GLY A 280 -13.67 -3.53 -3.70
C GLY A 280 -12.70 -2.38 -4.00
N THR A 281 -11.92 -1.96 -2.99
CA THR A 281 -10.86 -0.96 -3.19
C THR A 281 -9.76 -1.50 -4.12
N ALA A 282 -9.35 -2.76 -3.94
CA ALA A 282 -8.24 -3.35 -4.68
C ALA A 282 -8.49 -3.47 -6.19
N ILE A 283 -9.74 -3.60 -6.63
CA ILE A 283 -10.07 -3.80 -8.05
C ILE A 283 -10.50 -2.53 -8.78
N LEU A 284 -10.85 -1.46 -8.06
CA LEU A 284 -11.34 -0.21 -8.66
C LEU A 284 -10.32 0.35 -9.66
N GLY A 285 -10.77 0.55 -10.89
CA GLY A 285 -10.01 1.18 -11.96
C GLY A 285 -8.92 0.33 -12.60
N TYR A 286 -8.77 -0.94 -12.20
CA TYR A 286 -7.92 -1.91 -12.88
C TYR A 286 -8.57 -2.46 -14.14
N GLN A 287 -7.76 -2.96 -15.08
CA GLN A 287 -8.21 -3.48 -16.36
C GLN A 287 -8.18 -5.01 -16.42
N GLU A 288 -8.97 -5.58 -17.32
CA GLU A 288 -8.82 -6.99 -17.71
C GLU A 288 -7.36 -7.33 -18.03
N GLY A 289 -6.85 -8.38 -17.40
CA GLY A 289 -5.46 -8.81 -17.52
C GLY A 289 -4.54 -8.27 -16.43
N ASP A 290 -4.93 -7.23 -15.69
CA ASP A 290 -4.12 -6.69 -14.60
C ASP A 290 -4.13 -7.58 -13.37
N ALA A 291 -3.00 -7.61 -12.66
CA ALA A 291 -2.89 -8.29 -11.38
C ALA A 291 -2.36 -7.34 -10.30
N VAL A 292 -3.00 -7.37 -9.13
CA VAL A 292 -2.64 -6.57 -7.97
C VAL A 292 -2.33 -7.48 -6.79
N ASP A 293 -1.25 -7.18 -6.07
CA ASP A 293 -1.01 -7.77 -4.76
C ASP A 293 -1.70 -6.86 -3.73
N TRP A 294 -2.60 -7.40 -2.91
CA TRP A 294 -3.34 -6.64 -1.89
C TRP A 294 -3.33 -7.39 -0.57
N ARG A 295 -3.23 -6.67 0.55
CA ARG A 295 -3.28 -7.31 1.87
C ARG A 295 -4.71 -7.39 2.35
N ILE A 296 -5.20 -8.61 2.59
CA ILE A 296 -6.57 -8.90 3.02
C ILE A 296 -6.51 -9.83 4.23
N SER A 297 -7.14 -9.44 5.34
CA SER A 297 -7.19 -10.26 6.57
C SER A 297 -5.80 -10.78 6.99
N ASP A 298 -4.80 -9.90 7.02
CA ASP A 298 -3.41 -10.21 7.37
C ASP A 298 -2.66 -11.19 6.45
N ARG A 299 -3.12 -11.37 5.21
CA ARG A 299 -2.38 -12.09 4.17
C ARG A 299 -2.31 -11.30 2.89
N THR A 300 -1.17 -11.36 2.21
CA THR A 300 -1.08 -10.80 0.86
C THR A 300 -1.70 -11.79 -0.12
N ARG A 301 -2.74 -11.35 -0.80
CA ARG A 301 -3.41 -12.08 -1.87
C ARG A 301 -3.09 -11.45 -3.21
N ARG A 302 -2.97 -12.28 -4.24
CA ARG A 302 -2.86 -11.79 -5.61
C ARG A 302 -4.21 -11.89 -6.28
N ILE A 303 -4.72 -10.75 -6.74
CA ILE A 303 -6.01 -10.63 -7.42
C ILE A 303 -5.73 -10.39 -8.89
N TRP A 304 -6.21 -11.28 -9.75
CA TRP A 304 -6.16 -11.11 -11.20
C TRP A 304 -7.55 -10.73 -11.71
N ILE A 305 -7.64 -9.61 -12.45
CA ILE A 305 -8.86 -9.24 -13.16
C ILE A 305 -8.94 -10.10 -14.43
N GLU A 306 -9.58 -11.26 -14.36
CA GLU A 306 -9.66 -12.16 -15.51
C GLU A 306 -10.56 -11.58 -16.61
N LYS A 307 -11.71 -11.00 -16.22
CA LYS A 307 -12.68 -10.43 -17.16
C LYS A 307 -13.57 -9.39 -16.53
N VAL A 308 -13.93 -8.35 -17.27
CA VAL A 308 -15.02 -7.41 -16.98
C VAL A 308 -16.25 -7.90 -17.74
N LEU A 309 -17.22 -8.44 -16.99
CA LEU A 309 -18.43 -9.06 -17.51
C LEU A 309 -19.49 -8.03 -17.89
N TYR A 310 -19.54 -6.92 -17.16
CA TYR A 310 -20.39 -5.77 -17.41
C TYR A 310 -19.69 -4.52 -16.90
N GLN A 311 -19.79 -3.45 -17.68
CA GLN A 311 -19.34 -2.10 -17.32
C GLN A 311 -20.46 -1.12 -17.72
N PRO A 312 -20.92 -0.23 -16.82
CA PRO A 312 -21.98 0.74 -17.13
C PRO A 312 -21.68 1.58 -18.37
N GLU A 313 -20.47 2.12 -18.49
CA GLU A 313 -20.07 3.01 -19.57
C GLU A 313 -20.07 2.30 -20.93
N ALA A 314 -19.58 1.06 -21.01
CA ALA A 314 -19.64 0.23 -22.21
C ALA A 314 -21.08 -0.14 -22.61
N ALA A 315 -22.00 -0.20 -21.64
CA ALA A 315 -23.43 -0.43 -21.88
C ALA A 315 -24.22 0.84 -22.24
N GLY A 316 -23.62 2.02 -22.08
CA GLY A 316 -24.25 3.32 -22.33
C GLY A 316 -24.91 3.94 -21.09
N ASP A 317 -24.71 3.35 -19.91
CA ASP A 317 -25.28 3.78 -18.62
C ASP A 317 -24.36 4.79 -17.90
N PHE A 318 -24.02 5.91 -18.56
CA PHE A 318 -23.02 6.90 -18.10
C PHE A 318 -23.38 7.67 -16.81
N HIS A 319 -24.45 7.31 -16.11
CA HIS A 319 -24.93 7.98 -14.90
C HIS A 319 -24.99 7.06 -13.68
N LEU A 320 -24.74 5.76 -13.87
CA LEU A 320 -24.59 4.82 -12.77
C LEU A 320 -23.29 5.05 -12.02
#